data_AF-A0A822IZV1-F1
#
_entry.id   AF-A0A822IZV1-F1
#
_cell.length_a   1.000
_cell.length_b   1.000
_cell.length_c   1.000
_cell.angle_alpha   90.00
_cell.angle_beta   90.00
_cell.angle_gamma   90.00
#
_symmetry.space_group_name_H-M   'P 1'
#
loop_
_entity.id
_entity.type
_entity.pdbx_description
1 polymer ?
#
loop_
_entity_poly.entity_id
_entity_poly.type
_entity_poly.pdbx_seq_one_letter_code
_entity_poly.pdbx_strand_id
1 'polypeptide(L)' 'MNQTIYPKDEYADCYVQAKDIMKDIDPDDTPFLALAMKTRVDGIWSEDKGFQKQNHIKIYTTKNF' A
#
# COMPACT_ATOMS: atom_id res chain seq x y z
N MET A 1 -20.92 0.96 6.74
CA MET A 1 -19.62 0.92 6.02
C MET A 1 -19.42 -0.49 5.54
N ASN A 2 -19.16 -0.69 4.26
CA ASN A 2 -18.79 -2.01 3.74
C ASN A 2 -17.26 -2.07 3.73
N GLN A 3 -16.70 -3.06 4.43
CA GLN A 3 -15.28 -3.37 4.37
C GLN A 3 -15.10 -4.58 3.46
N THR A 4 -14.20 -4.47 2.49
CA THR A 4 -13.82 -5.58 1.62
C THR A 4 -12.49 -6.14 2.12
N ILE A 5 -12.46 -7.44 2.42
CA ILE A 5 -11.26 -8.15 2.83
C ILE A 5 -10.70 -8.85 1.60
N TYR A 6 -9.42 -8.64 1.33
CA TYR A 6 -8.72 -9.24 0.19
C TYR A 6 -7.76 -10.32 0.67
N PRO A 7 -7.91 -11.58 0.20
CA PRO A 7 -6.93 -12.62 0.46
C PRO A 7 -5.59 -12.31 -0.22
N LYS A 8 -4.49 -12.79 0.36
CA LYS A 8 -3.12 -12.52 -0.11
C LYS A 8 -2.89 -12.92 -1.57
N ASP A 9 -3.54 -14.00 -1.99
CA ASP A 9 -3.40 -14.54 -3.34
C ASP A 9 -3.94 -13.58 -4.42
N GLU A 10 -4.87 -12.69 -4.07
CA GLU A 10 -5.48 -11.76 -5.04
C GLU A 10 -4.53 -10.64 -5.48
N TYR A 11 -3.55 -10.28 -4.66
CA TYR A 11 -2.54 -9.25 -4.97
C TYR A 11 -1.12 -9.81 -5.05
N ALA A 12 -0.97 -11.13 -5.09
CA ALA A 12 0.33 -11.80 -5.17
C ALA A 12 1.11 -11.42 -6.44
N ASP A 13 0.40 -11.11 -7.53
CA ASP A 13 0.97 -10.62 -8.79
C ASP A 13 1.64 -9.24 -8.64
N CYS A 14 1.07 -8.36 -7.82
CA CYS A 14 1.63 -7.05 -7.51
C CYS A 14 2.67 -7.10 -6.38
N TYR A 15 2.76 -8.20 -5.63
CA TYR A 15 3.62 -8.32 -4.46
C TYR A 15 5.11 -8.15 -4.78
N VAL A 16 5.59 -8.71 -5.89
CA VAL A 16 7.00 -8.61 -6.28
C VAL A 16 7.38 -7.15 -6.56
N GLN A 17 6.52 -6.43 -7.28
CA GLN A 17 6.74 -5.02 -7.59
C GLN A 17 6.66 -4.14 -6.34
N ALA A 18 5.67 -4.37 -5.50
CA ALA A 18 5.55 -3.68 -4.23
C ALA A 18 6.76 -3.93 -3.32
N LYS A 19 7.26 -5.18 -3.28
CA LYS A 19 8.43 -5.55 -2.49
C LYS A 19 9.68 -4.82 -2.98
N ASP A 20 9.85 -4.66 -4.29
CA ASP A 20 11.00 -3.95 -4.84
C ASP A 20 11.01 -2.46 -4.45
N ILE A 21 9.83 -1.84 -4.36
CA ILE A 21 9.66 -0.45 -3.89
C ILE A 21 9.89 -0.35 -2.39
N MET A 22 9.36 -1.30 -1.61
CA MET A 22 9.32 -1.21 -0.15
C MET A 22 10.55 -1.82 0.53
N LYS A 23 11.39 -2.60 -0.17
CA LYS A 23 12.59 -3.24 0.40
C LYS A 23 13.53 -2.26 1.13
N ASP A 24 13.64 -1.03 0.63
CA ASP A 24 14.55 0.00 1.15
C ASP A 24 13.85 0.99 2.10
N ILE A 25 12.52 0.82 2.29
CA ILE A 25 11.66 1.69 3.08
C ILE A 25 11.18 0.94 4.32
N ASP A 26 10.34 -0.06 4.09
CA ASP A 26 9.79 -0.98 5.08
C ASP A 26 9.21 -2.23 4.36
N PRO A 27 9.93 -3.36 4.36
CA PRO A 27 9.48 -4.58 3.71
C PRO A 27 8.16 -5.12 4.26
N ASP A 28 7.82 -4.86 5.52
CA ASP A 28 6.62 -5.39 6.16
C ASP A 28 5.35 -4.71 5.66
N ASP A 29 5.49 -3.49 5.12
CA ASP A 29 4.41 -2.70 4.52
C ASP A 29 4.12 -3.07 3.04
N THR A 30 4.91 -3.97 2.47
CA THR A 30 4.74 -4.49 1.10
C THR A 30 3.31 -4.94 0.77
N PRO A 31 2.59 -5.71 1.62
CA PRO A 31 1.25 -6.19 1.30
C PRO A 31 0.24 -5.06 1.05
N PHE A 32 0.36 -3.94 1.77
CA PHE A 32 -0.54 -2.81 1.61
C PHE A 32 -0.31 -2.09 0.28
N LEU A 33 0.96 -1.89 -0.09
CA LEU A 33 1.30 -1.32 -1.39
C LEU A 33 0.84 -2.24 -2.53
N ALA A 34 1.08 -3.55 -2.41
CA ALA A 34 0.66 -4.54 -3.40
C ALA A 34 -0.86 -4.56 -3.60
N LEU A 35 -1.62 -4.55 -2.50
CA LEU A 35 -3.07 -4.50 -2.55
C LEU A 35 -3.57 -3.21 -3.21
N ALA A 36 -2.99 -2.07 -2.84
CA ALA A 36 -3.38 -0.78 -3.38
C ALA A 36 -3.07 -0.67 -4.89
N MET A 37 -1.95 -1.24 -5.33
CA MET A 37 -1.61 -1.36 -6.76
C MET A 37 -2.62 -2.24 -7.51
N LYS A 38 -3.00 -3.37 -6.94
CA LYS A 38 -3.95 -4.31 -7.55
C LYS A 38 -5.34 -3.73 -7.68
N THR A 39 -5.83 -3.11 -6.61
CA THR A 39 -7.19 -2.57 -6.51
C THR A 39 -7.34 -1.19 -7.15
N ARG A 40 -6.22 -0.55 -7.53
CA ARG A 40 -6.18 0.80 -8.13
C ARG A 40 -6.93 1.82 -7.28
N VAL A 41 -6.79 1.73 -5.97
CA VAL A 41 -7.36 2.71 -5.03
C VAL A 41 -6.71 4.07 -5.20
N ASP A 42 -7.44 5.12 -4.81
CA ASP A 42 -6.96 6.50 -4.86
C ASP A 42 -5.73 6.74 -3.96
N GLY A 43 -5.59 5.95 -2.89
CA GLY A 43 -4.43 5.99 -2.03
C GLY A 43 -4.53 5.10 -0.80
N ILE A 44 -3.45 5.05 -0.03
CA ILE A 44 -3.38 4.36 1.26
C ILE A 44 -3.53 5.42 2.34
N TRP A 45 -4.45 5.21 3.27
CA TRP A 45 -4.50 5.99 4.49
C TRP A 45 -3.56 5.36 5.53
N SER A 46 -2.53 6.09 5.94
CA SER A 46 -1.59 5.66 6.97
C SER A 46 -0.92 6.86 7.61
N GLU A 47 -0.75 6.83 8.93
CA GLU A 47 0.08 7.78 9.68
C GLU A 47 1.55 7.41 9.69
N ASP A 48 1.90 6.25 9.13
CA ASP A 48 3.30 5.83 9.04
C ASP A 48 4.04 6.68 8.00
N LYS A 49 5.15 7.27 8.43
CA LYS A 49 6.04 8.05 7.58
C LYS A 49 6.83 7.18 6.60
N GLY A 50 6.92 5.87 6.85
CA GLY A 50 7.47 4.88 5.93
C GLY A 50 6.76 4.94 4.57
N PHE A 51 5.44 4.85 4.56
CA PHE A 51 4.64 4.95 3.33
C PHE A 51 4.82 6.28 2.58
N GLN A 52 5.12 7.37 3.27
CA GLN A 52 5.36 8.68 2.63
C GLN A 52 6.66 8.73 1.84
N LYS A 53 7.57 7.76 2.00
CA LYS A 53 8.82 7.67 1.24
C LYS A 53 8.64 7.06 -0.15
N GLN A 54 7.57 6.30 -0.40
CA GLN A 54 7.27 5.80 -1.74
C GLN A 54 6.44 6.83 -2.52
N ASN A 55 6.67 6.92 -3.83
CA ASN A 55 6.01 7.88 -4.73
C ASN A 55 5.02 7.20 -5.70
N HIS A 56 4.68 5.93 -5.47
CA HIS A 56 3.85 5.14 -6.38
C HIS A 56 2.36 5.32 -6.12
N ILE A 57 1.95 5.39 -4.85
CA ILE A 57 0.57 5.56 -4.41
C ILE A 57 0.46 6.75 -3.47
N LYS A 58 -0.63 7.50 -3.59
CA LYS A 58 -0.89 8.66 -2.73
C LYS A 58 -1.13 8.21 -1.30
N ILE A 59 -0.48 8.87 -0.35
CA ILE A 59 -0.65 8.60 1.08
C ILE A 59 -1.53 9.68 1.70
N TYR A 60 -2.61 9.25 2.34
CA TYR A 60 -3.50 10.10 3.11
C TYR A 60 -3.16 9.98 4.59
N THR A 61 -3.12 11.12 5.27
CA THR A 61 -3.03 11.21 6.74
C THR A 61 -4.26 11.90 7.26
N THR A 62 -4.59 11.69 8.52
CA THR A 62 -5.64 12.39 9.28
C THR A 62 -5.46 13.90 9.27
N LYS A 63 -4.22 14.40 9.17
CA LYS A 63 -3.96 15.85 9.05
C LYS A 63 -4.41 16.45 7.71
N ASN A 64 -4.65 15.60 6.72
CA ASN A 64 -5.11 15.99 5.38
C ASN A 64 -6.62 15.74 5.18
N PHE A 65 -7.38 15.54 6.26
CA PHE A 65 -8.84 15.41 6.27
C PHE A 65 -9.49 16.32 7.32
#